data_AF-A0A6B0VJ46-F1
#
_entry.id   AF-A0A6B0VJ46-F1
#
_cell.length_a   1.000
_cell.length_b   1.000
_cell.length_c   1.000
_cell.angle_alpha   90.00
_cell.angle_beta   90.00
_cell.angle_gamma   90.00
#
_symmetry.space_group_name_H-M   'P 1'
#
loop_
_entity.id
_entity.type
_entity.pdbx_description
1 polymer ?
#
loop_
_entity_poly.entity_id
_entity_poly.type
_entity_poly.pdbx_seq_one_letter_code
_entity_poly.pdbx_strand_id
1 'polypeptide(L)' 'MKPVYVCSRCDAEISRTAEECPHCGYNPTSIAWRFGAGALIFGAALALVSPPVGLFGVFVGIIAIGGSYLLSPAE' A
#
# COMPACT_ATOMS: atom_id res chain seq x y z
N MET A 1 -26.24 -0.08 12.81
CA MET A 1 -25.45 -1.00 11.95
C MET A 1 -24.00 -0.51 11.94
N LYS A 2 -23.00 -1.36 12.21
CA LYS A 2 -21.58 -0.98 12.16
C LYS A 2 -21.11 -1.01 10.69
N PRO A 3 -20.36 0.01 10.21
CA PRO A 3 -19.86 0.01 8.85
C PRO A 3 -18.80 -1.08 8.69
N VAL A 4 -19.13 -2.11 7.92
CA VAL A 4 -18.25 -3.21 7.51
C VAL A 4 -17.49 -2.73 6.27
N TYR A 5 -16.17 -2.89 6.26
CA TYR A 5 -15.33 -2.69 5.08
C TYR A 5 -15.11 -4.04 4.40
N VAL A 6 -15.13 -4.10 3.07
CA VAL A 6 -14.88 -5.35 2.35
C VAL A 6 -13.41 -5.43 2.01
N CYS A 7 -12.76 -6.54 2.37
CA CYS A 7 -11.36 -6.76 2.04
C CYS A 7 -11.20 -6.90 0.52
N SER A 8 -10.40 -6.04 -0.12
CA SER A 8 -10.21 -6.06 -1.58
C SER A 8 -9.50 -7.31 -2.13
N ARG A 9 -9.00 -8.21 -1.26
CA ARG A 9 -8.27 -9.42 -1.62
C ARG A 9 -9.14 -10.67 -1.57
N CYS A 10 -9.95 -10.83 -0.53
CA CYS A 10 -10.72 -12.05 -0.28
C CYS A 10 -12.23 -11.79 -0.25
N ASP A 11 -12.66 -10.55 -0.52
CA ASP A 11 -14.05 -10.09 -0.45
C ASP A 11 -14.73 -10.36 0.90
N ALA A 12 -13.94 -10.69 1.93
CA ALA A 12 -14.44 -10.95 3.27
C ALA A 12 -14.78 -9.63 3.97
N GLU A 13 -15.86 -9.68 4.74
CA GLU A 13 -16.31 -8.60 5.59
C GLU A 13 -15.35 -8.40 6.76
N ILE A 14 -14.75 -7.21 6.84
CA ILE A 14 -13.81 -6.82 7.90
C ILE A 14 -14.27 -5.57 8.64
N SER A 15 -13.92 -5.52 9.93
CA SER A 15 -14.17 -4.34 10.74
C SER A 15 -13.25 -3.20 10.30
N ARG A 16 -13.74 -1.94 10.28
CA ARG A 16 -12.91 -0.76 9.96
C ARG A 16 -11.72 -0.56 10.90
N THR A 17 -11.73 -1.20 12.06
CA THR A 17 -10.66 -1.16 13.07
C THR A 17 -9.68 -2.32 12.94
N ALA A 18 -9.94 -3.29 12.06
CA ALA A 18 -9.02 -4.38 11.83
C ALA A 18 -7.83 -3.84 11.04
N GLU A 19 -6.66 -3.80 11.68
CA GLU A 19 -5.40 -3.44 11.02
C GLU A 19 -5.02 -4.48 9.96
N GLU A 20 -5.44 -5.72 10.17
CA GLU A 20 -5.17 -6.87 9.31
C GLU A 20 -6.46 -7.68 9.09
N CYS A 21 -6.66 -8.16 7.86
CA CYS A 21 -7.81 -9.00 7.55
C CYS A 21 -7.62 -10.38 8.20
N PRO A 22 -8.50 -10.81 9.13
CA PRO A 22 -8.36 -12.08 9.83
C PRO A 22 -8.58 -13.30 8.92
N HIS A 23 -9.08 -13.09 7.71
CA HIS A 23 -9.37 -14.16 6.74
C HIS A 23 -8.21 -14.41 5.77
N CYS A 24 -7.40 -13.41 5.45
CA CYS A 24 -6.34 -13.53 4.44
C CYS A 24 -5.01 -12.87 4.85
N GLY A 25 -4.88 -12.33 6.06
CA GLY A 25 -3.68 -11.63 6.51
C GLY A 25 -3.38 -10.33 5.75
N TYR A 26 -4.30 -9.83 4.91
CA TYR A 26 -4.08 -8.59 4.18
C TYR A 26 -4.13 -7.40 5.14
N ASN A 27 -3.01 -6.68 5.24
CA ASN A 27 -2.90 -5.45 6.04
C ASN A 27 -3.04 -4.20 5.14
N PRO A 28 -4.27 -3.63 5.00
CA PRO A 28 -4.49 -2.40 4.23
C PRO A 28 -3.80 -1.17 4.87
N THR A 29 -3.33 -1.30 6.11
CA THR A 29 -2.69 -0.24 6.89
C THR A 29 -1.17 -0.43 6.99
N SER A 30 -0.57 -1.26 6.12
CA SER A 30 0.87 -1.46 6.17
C SER A 30 1.60 -0.13 5.90
N ILE A 31 2.50 0.23 6.82
CA ILE A 31 3.39 1.39 6.71
C ILE A 31 4.05 1.43 5.32
N ALA A 32 4.44 0.27 4.78
CA ALA A 32 5.02 0.14 3.44
C ALA A 32 4.12 0.69 2.32
N TRP A 33 2.80 0.47 2.37
CA TRP A 33 1.88 0.98 1.36
C TRP A 33 1.68 2.50 1.48
N ARG A 34 1.61 3.04 2.71
CA ARG A 34 1.51 4.49 2.97
C ARG A 34 2.75 5.24 2.50
N PHE A 35 3.93 4.73 2.83
CA PHE A 35 5.20 5.33 2.39
C PHE A 35 5.43 5.11 0.89
N GLY A 36 5.03 3.96 0.35
CA GLY A 36 5.11 3.68 -1.08
C GLY A 36 4.25 4.62 -1.92
N ALA A 37 2.98 4.81 -1.55
CA ALA A 37 2.10 5.76 -2.23
C ALA A 37 2.60 7.21 -2.13
N GLY A 38 3.09 7.61 -0.95
CA GLY A 38 3.72 8.93 -0.77
C GLY A 38 4.95 9.12 -1.64
N ALA A 39 5.85 8.13 -1.70
CA ALA A 39 7.05 8.16 -2.53
C ALA A 39 6.72 8.21 -4.03
N LEU A 40 5.65 7.54 -4.48
CA LEU A 40 5.18 7.65 -5.86
C LEU A 40 4.66 9.06 -6.19
N ILE A 41 3.79 9.62 -5.36
CA ILE A 41 3.17 10.92 -5.61
C ILE A 41 4.23 12.03 -5.57
N PHE A 42 5.05 12.06 -4.52
CA PHE A 42 6.11 13.06 -4.38
C PHE A 42 7.25 12.83 -5.36
N GLY A 43 7.63 11.57 -5.61
CA GLY A 43 8.67 11.21 -6.58
C GLY A 43 8.28 11.63 -7.99
N ALA A 44 7.04 11.39 -8.41
CA ALA A 44 6.56 11.80 -9.72
C ALA A 44 6.55 13.32 -9.88
N ALA A 45 6.12 14.06 -8.86
CA ALA A 45 6.18 15.53 -8.87
C ALA A 45 7.63 16.04 -8.92
N LEU A 46 8.53 15.46 -8.12
CA LEU A 46 9.96 15.80 -8.10
C LEU A 46 10.66 15.46 -9.42
N ALA A 47 10.21 14.45 -10.16
CA ALA A 47 10.84 14.08 -11.43
C ALA A 47 10.73 15.18 -12.49
N LEU A 48 9.73 16.07 -12.37
CA LEU A 48 9.54 17.22 -13.26
C LEU A 48 10.55 18.34 -12.98
N VAL A 49 11.02 18.48 -11.74
CA VAL A 49 11.95 19.53 -11.31
C VAL A 49 13.39 19.04 -11.26
N SER A 50 13.58 17.82 -10.77
CA SER A 50 14.87 17.16 -10.58
C SER A 50 14.76 15.67 -10.97
N PRO A 51 14.92 15.35 -12.26
CA PRO A 51 14.73 14.00 -12.80
C PRO A 51 15.44 12.88 -12.03
N PRO A 52 16.73 12.97 -11.66
CA PRO A 52 17.40 11.86 -10.96
C PRO A 52 16.84 11.60 -9.56
N VAL A 53 16.41 12.64 -8.84
CA VAL A 53 15.86 12.52 -7.49
C VAL A 53 14.43 12.01 -7.54
N GLY A 54 13.62 12.53 -8.46
CA GLY A 54 12.24 12.10 -8.63
C GLY A 54 12.11 10.65 -9.09
N LEU A 55 12.91 10.23 -10.07
CA LEU A 55 12.93 8.83 -10.54
C LEU A 55 13.33 7.87 -9.42
N PHE A 56 14.27 8.26 -8.54
CA PHE A 56 14.62 7.47 -7.37
C PHE A 56 13.43 7.32 -6.41
N GLY A 57 12.72 8.42 -6.12
CA GLY A 57 11.51 8.39 -5.30
C GLY A 57 10.41 7.49 -5.89
N VAL A 58 10.18 7.57 -7.21
CA VAL A 58 9.24 6.69 -7.92
C VAL A 58 9.66 5.23 -7.81
N PHE A 59 10.94 4.93 -8.05
CA PHE A 59 11.46 3.57 -7.98
C PHE A 59 11.30 2.95 -6.59
N VAL A 60 11.64 3.70 -5.53
CA VAL A 60 11.43 3.28 -4.14
C VAL A 60 9.94 3.08 -3.85
N GLY A 61 9.07 3.95 -4.36
CA GLY A 61 7.62 3.81 -4.23
C GLY A 61 7.08 2.52 -4.86
N ILE A 62 7.54 2.19 -6.09
CA ILE A 62 7.16 0.95 -6.77
C ILE A 62 7.63 -0.27 -5.97
N ILE A 63 8.87 -0.28 -5.47
CA ILE A 63 9.38 -1.40 -4.68
C ILE A 63 8.63 -1.55 -3.36
N ALA A 64 8.34 -0.46 -2.65
CA ALA A 64 7.62 -0.51 -1.39
C ALA A 64 6.19 -1.06 -1.58
N ILE A 65 5.49 -0.62 -2.64
CA ILE A 65 4.16 -1.10 -2.98
C ILE A 65 4.23 -2.57 -3.45
N GLY A 66 5.09 -2.88 -4.42
CA GLY A 66 5.26 -4.24 -4.94
C GLY A 66 5.67 -5.24 -3.85
N GLY A 67 6.63 -4.86 -2.99
CA GLY A 67 7.06 -5.64 -1.84
C GLY A 67 5.96 -5.85 -0.81
N SER A 68 5.09 -4.85 -0.59
CA SER A 68 3.91 -5.02 0.28
C SER A 68 2.94 -6.06 -0.26
N TYR A 69 2.84 -6.24 -1.59
CA TYR A 69 2.03 -7.30 -2.19
C TYR A 69 2.66 -8.69 -2.08
N LEU A 70 4.01 -8.80 -2.06
CA LEU A 70 4.74 -10.06 -1.90
C LEU A 70 4.81 -10.52 -0.44
N LEU A 71 4.90 -9.59 0.50
CA LEU A 71 4.91 -9.88 1.94
C LEU A 71 3.51 -10.09 2.52
N SER A 72 2.46 -9.73 1.77
CA SER A 72 1.09 -10.11 2.11
C SER A 72 0.95 -11.60 1.82
N PRO A 73 0.82 -12.47 2.84
CA PRO A 73 0.70 -13.91 2.63
C PRO A 73 -0.49 -14.17 1.71
N ALA A 74 -0.22 -14.84 0.59
CA ALA A 74 -1.24 -15.44 -0.24
C ALA A 74 -1.48 -16.84 0.33
N GLU A 75 -2.49 -16.96 1.19
CA GLU A 75 -3.14 -18.24 1.47
C GLU A 75 -4.62 -18.17 1.08
#